data_AF-A0A5P2BQ25-F1
#
_entry.id   AF-A0A5P2BQ25-F1
#
_cell.length_a   1.000
_cell.length_b   1.000
_cell.length_c   1.000
_cell.angle_alpha   90.00
_cell.angle_beta   90.00
_cell.angle_gamma   90.00
#
_symmetry.space_group_name_H-M   'P 1'
#
loop_
_entity.id
_entity.type
_entity.pdbx_description
1 polymer ?
#
loop_
_entity_poly.entity_id
_entity_poly.type
_entity_poly.pdbx_seq_one_letter_code
_entity_poly.pdbx_strand_id
1 'polypeptide(L)'
;MSAGLDEGRMRHLELIQTIVTRMGNNSFLIKGWSLTVTGALLAYAVGNDKSAIALVGFVPVLAFWALDGYFLYQERLFRRLYERVRSASAANAIEPFAMDVAPGREKAGVLKAAGSFTVAGFYGGLALAQAFALLFVL
;
A
#
# COMPACT_ATOMS: atom_id res chain seq x y z
N MET A 1 37.88 -13.54 11.58
CA MET A 1 36.79 -12.77 12.22
C MET A 1 35.66 -12.70 11.22
N SER A 2 34.51 -13.31 11.49
CA SER A 2 33.32 -13.03 10.67
C SER A 2 33.08 -11.52 10.75
N ALA A 3 32.87 -10.87 9.62
CA ALA A 3 32.43 -9.49 9.59
C ALA A 3 30.98 -9.46 10.12
N GLY A 4 30.82 -9.58 11.43
CA GLY A 4 29.55 -9.38 12.09
C GLY A 4 29.10 -7.95 11.85
N LEU A 5 27.83 -7.77 11.48
CA LEU A 5 27.23 -6.44 11.44
C LEU A 5 27.36 -5.81 12.82
N ASP A 6 27.78 -4.55 12.89
CA ASP A 6 27.83 -3.83 14.15
C ASP A 6 26.42 -3.68 14.75
N GLU A 7 26.34 -3.59 16.08
CA GLU A 7 25.06 -3.54 16.81
C GLU A 7 24.17 -2.37 16.38
N GLY A 8 24.76 -1.20 16.13
CA GLY A 8 24.03 -0.02 15.66
C GLY A 8 23.36 -0.26 14.31
N ARG A 9 24.06 -0.92 13.40
CA ARG A 9 23.54 -1.31 12.08
C ARG A 9 22.45 -2.37 12.16
N MET A 10 22.60 -3.38 13.02
CA MET A 10 21.53 -4.35 13.27
C MET A 10 20.27 -3.63 13.78
N ARG A 11 20.42 -2.71 14.72
CA ARG A 11 19.31 -1.92 15.26
C ARG A 11 18.66 -1.02 14.20
N HIS A 12 19.44 -0.41 13.31
CA HIS A 12 18.92 0.38 12.20
C HIS A 12 18.07 -0.47 11.24
N LEU A 13 18.54 -1.67 10.90
CA LEU A 13 17.79 -2.62 10.07
C LEU A 13 16.47 -3.05 10.74
N GLU A 14 16.46 -3.29 12.05
CA GLU A 14 15.23 -3.61 12.81
C GLU A 14 14.20 -2.47 12.77
N LEU A 15 14.64 -1.22 12.90
CA LEU A 15 13.76 -0.05 12.81
C LEU A 15 13.15 0.08 11.41
N ILE A 16 13.94 -0.14 10.36
CA ILE A 16 13.44 -0.14 8.98
C ILE A 16 12.42 -1.26 8.79
N GLN A 17 12.72 -2.47 9.27
CA GLN A 17 11.80 -3.62 9.21
C GLN A 17 10.48 -3.34 9.94
N THR A 18 10.52 -2.65 11.08
CA THR A 18 9.31 -2.21 11.80
C THR A 18 8.43 -1.31 10.93
N ILE A 19 9.04 -0.39 10.17
CA ILE A 19 8.29 0.48 9.25
C ILE A 19 7.70 -0.32 8.08
N VAL A 20 8.45 -1.27 7.51
CA VAL A 20 7.95 -2.18 6.46
C VAL A 20 6.72 -2.95 6.94
N THR A 21 6.77 -3.54 8.14
CA THR A 21 5.63 -4.22 8.76
C THR A 21 4.44 -3.28 8.95
N ARG A 22 4.67 -2.04 9.39
CA ARG A 22 3.60 -1.03 9.53
C ARG A 22 2.94 -0.70 8.18
N MET A 23 3.70 -0.60 7.10
CA MET A 23 3.14 -0.32 5.76
C MET A 23 2.28 -1.49 5.27
N GLY A 24 2.74 -2.74 5.46
CA GLY A 24 1.95 -3.94 5.14
C GLY A 24 0.65 -4.01 5.95
N ASN A 25 0.71 -3.72 7.25
CA ASN A 25 -0.46 -3.69 8.12
C ASN A 25 -1.47 -2.59 7.71
N ASN A 26 -0.97 -1.39 7.41
CA ASN A 26 -1.84 -0.30 6.93
C ASN A 26 -2.51 -0.65 5.61
N SER A 27 -1.78 -1.24 4.65
CA SER A 27 -2.32 -1.76 3.39
C SER A 27 -3.45 -2.77 3.62
N PHE A 28 -3.23 -3.75 4.50
CA PHE A 28 -4.25 -4.74 4.86
C PHE A 28 -5.50 -4.09 5.50
N LEU A 29 -5.30 -3.17 6.44
CA LEU A 29 -6.40 -2.48 7.13
C LEU A 29 -7.28 -1.70 6.16
N ILE A 30 -6.70 -0.93 5.24
CA ILE A 30 -7.51 -0.15 4.31
C ILE A 30 -8.22 -1.00 3.26
N LYS A 31 -7.71 -2.20 2.94
CA LYS A 31 -8.46 -3.17 2.12
C LYS A 31 -9.72 -3.64 2.86
N GLY A 32 -9.57 -3.96 4.15
CA GLY A 32 -10.71 -4.29 5.02
C GLY A 32 -11.75 -3.16 5.04
N TRP A 33 -11.33 -1.93 5.33
CA TRP A 33 -12.22 -0.76 5.34
C TRP A 33 -12.85 -0.48 3.97
N SER A 34 -12.11 -0.66 2.89
CA SER A 34 -12.65 -0.53 1.53
C SER A 34 -13.76 -1.53 1.26
N LEU A 35 -13.58 -2.80 1.64
CA LEU A 35 -14.61 -3.83 1.49
C LEU A 35 -15.84 -3.49 2.33
N THR A 36 -15.65 -3.10 3.60
CA THR A 36 -16.75 -2.74 4.50
C THR A 36 -17.56 -1.55 3.99
N VAL A 37 -16.92 -0.44 3.64
CA VAL A 37 -17.61 0.77 3.17
C VAL A 37 -18.30 0.53 1.82
N THR A 38 -17.61 -0.10 0.88
CA THR A 38 -18.17 -0.37 -0.46
C THR A 38 -19.33 -1.36 -0.36
N GLY A 39 -19.19 -2.43 0.44
CA GLY A 39 -20.25 -3.41 0.66
C GLY A 39 -21.49 -2.80 1.32
N ALA A 40 -21.31 -1.92 2.32
CA ALA A 40 -22.42 -1.22 2.97
C ALA A 40 -23.17 -0.31 1.99
N LEU A 41 -22.45 0.48 1.19
CA LEU A 41 -23.06 1.36 0.17
C LEU A 41 -23.79 0.56 -0.91
N LEU A 42 -23.20 -0.55 -1.36
CA LEU A 42 -23.81 -1.41 -2.37
C LEU A 42 -25.07 -2.10 -1.85
N ALA A 43 -25.02 -2.66 -0.65
CA ALA A 43 -26.18 -3.28 0.00
C ALA A 43 -27.31 -2.27 0.21
N TYR A 44 -26.98 -1.05 0.63
CA TYR A 44 -27.96 0.03 0.76
C TYR A 44 -28.56 0.42 -0.59
N ALA A 45 -27.73 0.56 -1.63
CA ALA A 45 -28.19 0.92 -2.96
C ALA A 45 -29.17 -0.12 -3.51
N VAL A 46 -28.79 -1.39 -3.50
CA VAL A 46 -29.63 -2.52 -3.96
C VAL A 46 -30.91 -2.63 -3.16
N GLY A 47 -30.84 -2.54 -1.82
CA GLY A 47 -32.01 -2.67 -0.96
C GLY A 47 -33.04 -1.53 -1.07
N ASN A 48 -32.65 -0.37 -1.62
CA ASN A 48 -33.51 0.81 -1.74
C ASN A 48 -33.72 1.27 -3.19
N ASP A 49 -33.26 0.49 -4.17
CA ASP A 49 -33.32 0.83 -5.60
C ASP A 49 -32.73 2.21 -5.92
N LYS A 50 -31.54 2.49 -5.38
CA LYS A 50 -30.84 3.79 -5.49
C LYS A 50 -29.55 3.67 -6.32
N SER A 51 -29.69 3.64 -7.65
CA SER A 51 -28.56 3.62 -8.60
C SER A 51 -27.55 4.75 -8.38
N ALA A 52 -27.99 5.95 -7.99
CA ALA A 52 -27.12 7.06 -7.64
C ALA A 52 -26.14 6.74 -6.48
N ILE A 53 -26.56 5.94 -5.51
CA ILE A 53 -25.71 5.56 -4.36
C ILE A 53 -24.69 4.50 -4.78
N ALA A 54 -25.08 3.57 -5.66
CA ALA A 54 -24.13 2.62 -6.25
C ALA A 54 -23.04 3.34 -7.05
N LEU A 55 -23.36 4.41 -7.78
CA LEU A 55 -22.37 5.27 -8.45
C LEU A 55 -21.44 5.99 -7.45
N VAL A 56 -21.99 6.57 -6.38
CA VAL A 56 -21.19 7.21 -5.33
C VAL A 56 -20.23 6.23 -4.66
N GLY A 57 -20.61 4.95 -4.56
CA GLY A 57 -19.76 3.93 -3.96
C GLY A 57 -18.45 3.64 -4.72
N PHE A 58 -18.29 4.08 -5.97
CA PHE A 58 -16.97 4.01 -6.65
C PHE A 58 -15.96 5.02 -6.08
N VAL A 59 -16.42 6.11 -5.47
CA VAL A 59 -15.55 7.14 -4.89
C VAL A 59 -14.65 6.57 -3.79
N PRO A 60 -15.16 5.89 -2.74
CA PRO A 60 -14.29 5.27 -1.74
C PRO A 60 -13.40 4.17 -2.34
N VAL A 61 -13.88 3.39 -3.33
CA VAL A 61 -13.04 2.37 -4.00
C VAL A 61 -11.79 3.01 -4.62
N LEU A 62 -11.95 4.08 -5.39
CA LEU A 62 -10.82 4.79 -6.01
C LEU A 62 -9.91 5.46 -4.97
N ALA A 63 -10.49 6.07 -3.93
CA ALA A 63 -9.72 6.70 -2.86
C ALA A 63 -8.85 5.69 -2.09
N PHE A 64 -9.43 4.55 -1.70
CA PHE A 64 -8.70 3.49 -1.01
C PHE A 64 -7.67 2.82 -1.93
N TRP A 65 -7.96 2.66 -3.23
CA TRP A 65 -6.98 2.14 -4.20
C TRP A 65 -5.73 3.03 -4.25
N ALA A 66 -5.91 4.35 -4.35
CA ALA A 66 -4.79 5.28 -4.36
C ALA A 66 -3.96 5.22 -3.06
N LEU A 67 -4.62 5.16 -1.90
CA LEU A 67 -3.95 5.04 -0.60
C LEU A 67 -3.18 3.72 -0.46
N ASP A 68 -3.72 2.62 -0.97
CA ASP A 68 -3.05 1.32 -0.93
C ASP A 68 -1.82 1.28 -1.83
N GLY A 69 -1.94 1.86 -3.03
CA GLY A 69 -0.78 2.09 -3.89
C GLY A 69 0.30 2.92 -3.19
N TYR A 70 -0.10 3.94 -2.41
CA TYR A 70 0.84 4.73 -1.63
C TYR A 70 1.55 3.90 -0.54
N PHE A 71 0.82 3.13 0.27
CA PHE A 71 1.43 2.29 1.31
C PHE A 71 2.38 1.24 0.73
N LEU A 72 1.99 0.57 -0.35
CA LEU A 72 2.86 -0.38 -1.03
C LEU A 72 4.11 0.29 -1.61
N TYR A 73 3.98 1.51 -2.14
CA TYR A 73 5.15 2.25 -2.61
C TYR A 73 6.09 2.64 -1.48
N GLN A 74 5.57 3.13 -0.34
CA GLN A 74 6.38 3.40 0.84
C GLN A 74 7.09 2.14 1.34
N GLU A 75 6.40 1.00 1.39
CA GLU A 75 7.01 -0.29 1.74
C GLU A 75 8.22 -0.62 0.84
N ARG A 76 8.07 -0.49 -0.48
CA ARG A 76 9.16 -0.71 -1.45
C ARG A 76 10.33 0.24 -1.22
N LEU A 77 10.06 1.49 -0.89
CA LEU A 77 11.09 2.49 -0.58
C LEU A 77 11.88 2.11 0.68
N PHE A 78 11.20 1.68 1.75
CA PHE A 78 11.87 1.21 2.97
C PHE A 78 12.63 -0.09 2.75
N ARG A 79 12.13 -1.02 1.92
CA ARG A 79 12.90 -2.22 1.51
C ARG A 79 14.18 -1.85 0.75
N ARG A 80 14.15 -0.82 -0.11
CA ARG A 80 15.37 -0.31 -0.78
C ARG A 80 16.33 0.34 0.20
N LEU A 81 15.83 1.10 1.18
CA LEU A 81 16.65 1.63 2.25
C LEU A 81 17.30 0.50 3.07
N TYR A 82 16.54 -0.54 3.40
CA TYR A 82 17.03 -1.74 4.09
C TYR A 82 18.22 -2.36 3.34
N GLU A 83 18.09 -2.60 2.03
CA GLU A 83 19.18 -3.16 1.22
C GLU A 83 20.42 -2.25 1.18
N ARG A 84 20.22 -0.93 1.10
CA ARG A 84 21.32 0.04 1.16
C ARG A 84 22.03 0.00 2.52
N VAL A 85 21.29 -0.01 3.62
CA VAL A 85 21.86 -0.12 4.98
C VAL A 85 22.54 -1.47 5.18
N ARG A 86 21.99 -2.57 4.65
CA ARG A 86 22.59 -3.92 4.73
C ARG A 86 23.92 -4.02 3.97
N SER A 87 24.05 -3.31 2.84
CA SER A 87 25.23 -3.37 1.95
C SER A 87 26.21 -2.20 2.09
N ALA A 88 25.88 -1.18 2.91
CA ALA A 88 26.77 -0.06 3.24
C ALA A 88 28.20 -0.51 3.61
N SER A 89 29.16 0.25 3.10
CA SER A 89 30.60 0.03 3.27
C SER A 89 31.26 1.40 3.42
N ALA A 90 32.56 1.46 3.74
CA ALA A 90 33.27 2.74 3.88
C ALA A 90 33.10 3.68 2.66
N ALA A 91 32.99 3.12 1.44
CA ALA A 91 32.78 3.89 0.21
C ALA A 91 31.35 4.44 0.03
N ASN A 92 30.36 3.86 0.72
CA ASN A 92 28.93 4.22 0.62
C ASN A 92 28.32 4.24 2.03
N ALA A 93 28.95 5.01 2.92
CA ALA A 93 28.51 5.11 4.30
C ALA A 93 27.12 5.76 4.35
N ILE A 94 26.24 5.17 5.16
CA ILE A 94 24.93 5.74 5.47
C ILE A 94 25.00 6.20 6.92
N GLU A 95 24.52 7.41 7.16
CA GLU A 95 24.44 7.95 8.52
C GLU A 95 23.61 7.00 9.41
N PRO A 96 24.13 6.61 10.59
CA PRO A 96 23.43 5.73 11.51
C PRO A 96 22.01 6.24 11.78
N PHE A 97 21.02 5.33 11.68
CA PHE A 97 19.61 5.62 11.95
C PHE A 97 18.92 6.60 10.97
N ALA A 98 19.57 7.02 9.89
CA ALA A 98 18.93 7.82 8.85
C ALA A 98 17.76 7.06 8.20
N MET A 99 16.61 7.73 8.09
CA MET A 99 15.39 7.18 7.49
C MET A 99 15.11 7.78 6.10
N ASP A 100 16.17 8.20 5.40
CA ASP A 100 16.03 8.84 4.09
C ASP A 100 15.81 7.82 2.96
N VAL A 101 14.58 7.82 2.46
CA VAL A 101 14.16 7.00 1.33
C VAL A 101 14.29 7.71 -0.02
N ALA A 102 14.67 9.00 -0.05
CA ALA A 102 14.74 9.80 -1.27
C ALA A 102 15.59 9.14 -2.39
N PRO A 103 16.76 8.52 -2.12
CA PRO A 103 17.55 7.91 -3.17
C PRO A 103 16.90 6.66 -3.80
N GLY A 104 15.89 6.09 -3.13
CA GLY A 104 15.09 4.98 -3.66
C GLY A 104 13.87 5.41 -4.48
N ARG A 105 13.57 6.71 -4.59
CA ARG A 105 12.35 7.22 -5.22
C ARG A 105 12.35 7.04 -6.74
N GLU A 106 11.16 6.75 -7.27
CA GLU A 106 10.86 6.71 -8.69
C GLU A 106 9.73 7.69 -9.04
N LYS A 107 9.82 8.33 -10.21
CA LYS A 107 8.84 9.33 -10.68
C LYS A 107 7.39 8.83 -10.69
N ALA A 108 7.16 7.56 -11.04
CA ALA A 108 5.83 6.95 -11.13
C ALA A 108 5.60 5.85 -10.07
N GLY A 109 6.34 5.89 -8.97
CA GLY A 109 6.37 4.79 -8.01
C GLY A 109 5.01 4.44 -7.38
N VAL A 110 4.22 5.45 -7.01
CA VAL A 110 2.87 5.27 -6.45
C VAL A 110 1.92 4.68 -7.49
N LEU A 111 1.93 5.20 -8.72
CA LEU A 111 1.07 4.70 -9.80
C LEU A 111 1.41 3.25 -10.18
N LYS A 112 2.70 2.92 -10.28
CA LYS A 112 3.16 1.54 -10.50
C LYS A 112 2.78 0.60 -9.36
N ALA A 113 2.74 1.09 -8.12
CA ALA A 113 2.31 0.31 -6.97
C ALA A 113 0.80 0.10 -6.98
N ALA A 114 0.02 1.14 -7.27
CA ALA A 114 -1.44 1.06 -7.43
C ALA A 114 -1.83 0.07 -8.55
N GLY A 115 -1.10 0.07 -9.67
CA GLY A 115 -1.31 -0.88 -10.78
C GLY A 115 -0.74 -2.28 -10.57
N SER A 116 -0.19 -2.60 -9.39
CA SER A 116 0.37 -3.93 -9.12
C SER A 116 -0.73 -4.98 -9.02
N PHE A 117 -0.41 -6.24 -9.35
CA PHE A 117 -1.39 -7.34 -9.39
C PHE A 117 -2.24 -7.47 -8.11
N THR A 118 -1.63 -7.34 -6.93
CA THR A 118 -2.32 -7.49 -5.64
C THR A 118 -3.23 -6.31 -5.30
N VAL A 119 -2.87 -5.11 -5.75
CA VAL A 119 -3.68 -3.90 -5.51
C VAL A 119 -4.78 -3.82 -6.58
N ALA A 120 -4.41 -3.90 -7.86
CA ALA A 120 -5.34 -3.86 -8.98
C ALA A 120 -6.34 -5.02 -8.97
N GLY A 121 -5.92 -6.23 -8.60
CA GLY A 121 -6.84 -7.38 -8.49
C GLY A 121 -7.91 -7.17 -7.41
N PHE A 122 -7.52 -6.63 -6.25
CA PHE A 122 -8.46 -6.38 -5.15
C PHE A 122 -9.46 -5.27 -5.49
N TYR A 123 -8.97 -4.08 -5.86
CA TYR A 123 -9.84 -2.93 -6.14
C TYR A 123 -10.58 -3.05 -7.47
N GLY A 124 -9.96 -3.70 -8.48
CA GLY A 124 -10.62 -4.06 -9.71
C GLY A 124 -11.79 -5.02 -9.45
N GLY A 125 -11.61 -6.03 -8.60
CA GLY A 125 -12.68 -6.92 -8.18
C GLY A 125 -13.84 -6.18 -7.50
N LEU A 126 -13.54 -5.25 -6.58
CA LEU A 126 -14.58 -4.42 -5.93
C LEU A 126 -15.32 -3.53 -6.93
N ALA A 127 -14.59 -2.85 -7.83
CA ALA A 127 -15.20 -2.00 -8.85
C ALA A 127 -16.07 -2.81 -9.82
N LEU A 128 -15.61 -4.01 -10.22
CA LEU A 128 -16.40 -4.91 -11.07
C LEU A 128 -17.67 -5.40 -10.38
N ALA A 129 -17.60 -5.78 -9.10
CA ALA A 129 -18.78 -6.17 -8.32
C ALA A 129 -19.80 -5.02 -8.25
N GLN A 130 -19.31 -3.79 -8.06
CA GLN A 130 -20.16 -2.61 -8.03
C GLN A 130 -20.78 -2.28 -9.39
N ALA A 131 -20.01 -2.39 -10.47
CA ALA A 131 -20.50 -2.21 -11.84
C ALA A 131 -21.54 -3.28 -12.21
N PHE A 132 -21.31 -4.53 -11.82
CA PHE A 132 -22.27 -5.62 -12.04
C PHE A 132 -23.60 -5.33 -11.33
N ALA A 133 -23.57 -4.96 -10.05
CA ALA A 133 -24.78 -4.63 -9.32
C ALA A 133 -25.52 -3.42 -9.94
N LEU A 134 -24.79 -2.41 -10.38
CA LEU A 134 -25.36 -1.23 -11.02
C LEU A 134 -26.05 -1.52 -12.37
N LEU A 135 -25.59 -2.54 -13.10
CA LEU A 135 -26.10 -2.84 -14.46
C LEU A 135 -27.17 -3.95 -14.48
N PHE A 136 -27.14 -4.85 -13.51
CA PHE A 136 -27.97 -6.07 -13.54
C PHE A 136 -28.88 -6.25 -12.33
N VAL A 137 -28.71 -5.44 -11.28
CA VAL A 137 -29.50 -5.57 -10.03
C VAL A 137 -30.33 -4.31 -9.77
N LEU A 138 -29.74 -3.15 -10.03
CA LEU A 138 -30.38 -1.82 -10.03
C LEU A 138 -30.82 -1.44 -11.44
#